data_AF-A0A963QCD0-F1
#
_entry.id   AF-A0A963QCD0-F1
#
_cell.length_a   1.000
_cell.length_b   1.000
_cell.length_c   1.000
_cell.angle_alpha   90.00
_cell.angle_beta   90.00
_cell.angle_gamma   90.00
#
_symmetry.space_group_name_H-M   'P 1'
#
loop_
_entity.id
_entity.type
_entity.pdbx_description
1 polymer ?
#
loop_
_entity_poly.entity_id
_entity_poly.type
_entity_poly.pdbx_seq_one_letter_code
_entity_poly.pdbx_strand_id
1 'polypeptide(L)'
;MLLLTGFGAPLHAGTPQFVEPGPVTSDTGYAMIGWKADSPVTLTMLRNDDPATARTLYSGANSASFVSGLEDGIYTLTLRDKAGLRSAPLELTVIHQPLARALLLVTMGALIFLAIVATILRGPRDE
;
A
#
# COMPACT_ATOMS: atom_id res chain seq x y z
N MET A 1 -36.47 8.78 -47.28
CA MET A 1 -35.71 9.83 -46.55
C MET A 1 -36.21 9.78 -45.11
N LEU A 2 -35.58 9.05 -44.20
CA LEU A 2 -34.27 9.34 -43.59
C LEU A 2 -33.63 8.03 -43.07
N LEU A 3 -32.35 7.80 -43.39
CA LEU A 3 -31.52 6.73 -42.82
C LEU A 3 -31.19 7.05 -41.36
N LEU A 4 -31.53 6.15 -40.43
CA LEU A 4 -30.99 6.16 -39.07
C LEU A 4 -29.63 5.46 -39.10
N THR A 5 -28.57 6.24 -39.29
CA THR A 5 -27.18 5.82 -39.17
C THR A 5 -26.86 5.43 -37.73
N GLY A 6 -26.39 4.19 -37.55
CA GLY A 6 -25.89 3.69 -36.29
C GLY A 6 -24.68 4.49 -35.80
N PHE A 7 -24.74 4.92 -34.54
CA PHE A 7 -23.56 5.31 -33.78
C PHE A 7 -23.09 4.06 -33.02
N GLY A 8 -22.35 3.20 -33.72
CA GLY A 8 -21.43 2.30 -33.05
C GLY A 8 -20.28 3.15 -32.54
N ALA A 9 -20.34 3.57 -31.28
CA ALA A 9 -19.16 4.13 -30.64
C ALA A 9 -18.08 3.05 -30.66
N PRO A 10 -16.87 3.33 -31.18
CA PRO A 10 -15.76 2.43 -30.96
C PRO A 10 -15.54 2.40 -29.45
N LEU A 11 -15.72 1.24 -28.82
CA LEU A 11 -15.17 0.93 -27.51
C LEU A 11 -13.65 1.10 -27.64
N HIS A 12 -13.15 2.32 -27.46
CA HIS A 12 -11.75 2.52 -27.17
C HIS A 12 -11.55 1.85 -25.83
N ALA A 13 -10.89 0.69 -25.83
CA ALA A 13 -10.39 0.08 -24.62
C ALA A 13 -9.57 1.16 -23.89
N GLY A 14 -10.11 1.65 -22.78
CA GLY A 14 -9.45 2.66 -21.98
C GLY A 14 -8.13 2.12 -21.47
N THR A 15 -7.08 2.93 -21.53
CA THR A 15 -5.80 2.60 -20.88
C THR A 15 -6.08 2.25 -19.42
N PRO A 16 -5.53 1.14 -18.90
CA PRO A 16 -5.75 0.77 -17.51
C PRO A 16 -5.29 1.91 -16.60
N GLN A 17 -6.12 2.27 -15.62
CA GLN A 17 -5.85 3.38 -14.71
C GLN A 17 -6.10 2.96 -13.26
N PHE A 18 -5.16 3.29 -12.38
CA PHE A 18 -5.38 3.13 -10.94
C PHE A 18 -6.51 4.04 -10.46
N VAL A 19 -7.30 3.57 -9.49
CA VAL A 19 -8.36 4.37 -8.86
C VAL A 19 -7.74 5.42 -7.96
N GLU A 20 -6.63 5.08 -7.31
CA GLU A 20 -5.85 5.98 -6.47
C GLU A 20 -5.11 7.01 -7.35
N PRO A 21 -5.39 8.31 -7.20
CA PRO A 21 -4.81 9.35 -8.05
C PRO A 21 -3.39 9.77 -7.64
N GLY A 22 -2.79 9.14 -6.63
CA GLY A 22 -1.51 9.57 -6.06
C GLY A 22 -0.85 8.52 -5.18
N PRO A 23 0.34 8.82 -4.64
CA PRO A 23 1.13 7.89 -3.86
C PRO A 23 0.33 7.36 -2.65
N VAL A 24 0.34 6.05 -2.47
CA VAL A 24 -0.32 5.37 -1.36
C VAL A 24 0.71 5.16 -0.25
N THR A 25 0.35 5.43 1.00
CA THR A 25 1.21 5.09 2.15
C THR A 25 0.51 4.04 3.01
N SER A 26 1.24 3.00 3.41
CA SER A 26 0.78 1.95 4.30
C SER A 26 1.65 1.89 5.56
N ASP A 27 1.01 1.84 6.73
CA ASP A 27 1.67 1.72 8.03
C ASP A 27 1.66 0.28 8.59
N THR A 28 1.06 -0.63 7.84
CA THR A 28 0.68 -1.98 8.28
C THR A 28 1.19 -3.08 7.35
N GLY A 29 1.92 -2.71 6.28
CA GLY A 29 2.49 -3.66 5.33
C GLY A 29 1.48 -4.28 4.36
N TYR A 30 0.28 -3.70 4.26
CA TYR A 30 -0.73 -4.08 3.28
C TYR A 30 -1.41 -2.88 2.62
N ALA A 31 -1.91 -3.07 1.40
CA ALA A 31 -2.68 -2.08 0.65
C ALA A 31 -3.71 -2.76 -0.24
N MET A 32 -4.90 -2.16 -0.35
CA MET A 32 -5.86 -2.49 -1.40
C MET A 32 -5.56 -1.59 -2.59
N ILE A 33 -5.33 -2.19 -3.76
CA ILE A 33 -5.03 -1.45 -4.99
C ILE A 33 -6.18 -1.65 -5.96
N GLY A 34 -6.85 -0.56 -6.32
CA GLY A 34 -7.97 -0.56 -7.26
C GLY A 34 -7.59 -0.02 -8.63
N TRP A 35 -8.27 -0.49 -9.67
CA TRP A 35 -8.09 0.02 -11.04
C TRP A 35 -9.35 -0.09 -11.88
N LYS A 36 -9.38 0.70 -12.96
CA LYS A 36 -10.37 0.62 -14.03
C LYS A 36 -9.68 0.14 -15.31
N ALA A 37 -10.21 -0.91 -15.91
CA ALA A 37 -9.74 -1.45 -17.18
C ALA A 37 -10.89 -2.17 -17.88
N ASP A 38 -10.94 -2.08 -19.22
CA ASP A 38 -11.94 -2.76 -20.05
C ASP A 38 -11.50 -4.17 -20.46
N SER A 39 -10.30 -4.59 -20.05
CA SER A 39 -9.69 -5.87 -20.39
C SER A 39 -8.91 -6.43 -19.22
N PRO A 40 -8.65 -7.75 -19.19
CA PRO A 40 -7.81 -8.36 -18.19
C PRO A 40 -6.44 -7.68 -18.11
N VAL A 41 -5.98 -7.42 -16.89
CA VAL A 41 -4.71 -6.73 -16.61
C VAL A 41 -3.75 -7.65 -15.88
N THR A 42 -2.47 -7.35 -16.04
CA THR A 42 -1.36 -7.86 -15.23
C THR A 42 -0.88 -6.72 -14.34
N LEU A 43 -0.90 -6.94 -13.03
CA LEU A 43 -0.33 -6.04 -12.04
C LEU A 43 1.09 -6.49 -11.73
N THR A 44 2.06 -5.63 -11.99
CA THR A 44 3.47 -5.84 -11.64
C THR A 44 3.89 -4.83 -10.58
N MET A 45 4.75 -5.27 -9.67
CA MET A 45 5.33 -4.43 -8.62
C MET A 45 6.85 -4.57 -8.63
N LEU A 46 7.54 -3.45 -8.52
CA LEU A 46 8.98 -3.34 -8.30
C LEU A 46 9.20 -2.75 -6.92
N ARG A 47 10.28 -3.12 -6.24
CA ARG A 47 10.75 -2.47 -5.03
C ARG A 47 11.89 -1.53 -5.40
N ASN A 48 11.84 -0.29 -4.92
CA ASN A 48 12.89 0.71 -5.09
C ASN A 48 13.33 0.91 -6.57
N ASP A 49 12.37 0.79 -7.49
CA ASP A 49 12.59 0.79 -8.95
C ASP A 49 13.64 -0.22 -9.47
N ASP A 50 13.94 -1.26 -8.70
CA ASP A 50 14.88 -2.31 -9.09
C ASP A 50 14.17 -3.38 -9.94
N PRO A 51 14.49 -3.53 -11.24
CA PRO A 51 13.89 -4.55 -12.09
C PRO A 51 14.18 -5.98 -11.62
N ALA A 52 15.25 -6.23 -10.84
CA ALA A 52 15.52 -7.55 -10.27
C ALA A 52 14.49 -7.96 -9.22
N THR A 53 13.78 -7.00 -8.63
CA THR A 53 12.72 -7.23 -7.63
C THR A 53 11.32 -7.30 -8.25
N ALA A 54 11.21 -7.21 -9.58
CA ALA A 54 9.94 -7.20 -10.28
C ALA A 54 9.16 -8.50 -10.04
N ARG A 55 7.94 -8.36 -9.50
CA ARG A 55 7.03 -9.48 -9.26
C ARG A 55 5.64 -9.20 -9.82
N THR A 56 5.04 -10.19 -10.45
CA THR A 56 3.64 -10.15 -10.86
C THR A 56 2.77 -10.46 -9.64
N LEU A 57 1.92 -9.52 -9.25
CA LEU A 57 1.01 -9.66 -8.11
C LEU A 57 -0.34 -10.25 -8.51
N TYR A 58 -0.80 -9.94 -9.72
CA TYR A 58 -2.10 -10.35 -10.19
C TYR A 58 -2.13 -10.44 -11.71
N SER A 59 -2.95 -11.35 -12.24
CA SER A 59 -3.28 -11.42 -13.66
C SER A 59 -4.72 -11.91 -13.83
N GLY A 60 -5.57 -11.13 -14.48
CA GLY A 60 -6.97 -11.49 -14.70
C GLY A 60 -7.89 -10.29 -14.90
N ALA A 61 -9.20 -10.55 -14.81
CA ALA A 61 -10.26 -9.58 -15.12
C ALA A 61 -10.80 -8.80 -13.91
N ASN A 62 -10.22 -8.98 -12.72
CA ASN A 62 -10.64 -8.22 -11.54
C ASN A 62 -10.25 -6.74 -11.69
N SER A 63 -10.90 -5.90 -10.87
CA SER A 63 -10.67 -4.46 -10.76
C SER A 63 -9.93 -4.04 -9.50
N ALA A 64 -9.54 -5.00 -8.64
CA ALA A 64 -8.77 -4.74 -7.43
C ALA A 64 -7.95 -5.96 -7.00
N SER A 65 -6.87 -5.71 -6.28
CA SER A 65 -6.08 -6.74 -5.62
C SER A 65 -5.60 -6.27 -4.25
N PHE A 66 -5.62 -7.21 -3.30
CA PHE A 66 -5.06 -7.02 -1.98
C PHE A 66 -3.59 -7.43 -1.98
N VAL A 67 -2.71 -6.50 -1.62
CA VAL A 67 -1.26 -6.73 -1.52
C VAL A 67 -0.88 -6.70 -0.04
N SER A 68 -0.18 -7.71 0.43
CA SER A 68 0.21 -7.85 1.84
C SER A 68 1.60 -8.45 2.01
N GLY A 69 2.12 -8.37 3.23
CA GLY A 69 3.45 -8.89 3.57
C GLY A 69 4.56 -8.05 2.94
N LEU A 70 4.31 -6.75 2.79
CA LEU A 70 5.30 -5.81 2.29
C LEU A 70 6.17 -5.36 3.48
N GLU A 71 7.48 -5.41 3.30
CA GLU A 71 8.44 -4.79 4.23
C GLU A 71 8.50 -3.28 3.99
N ASP A 72 9.14 -2.56 4.92
CA ASP A 72 9.43 -1.13 4.76
C ASP A 72 10.15 -0.82 3.45
N GLY A 73 9.69 0.21 2.77
CA GLY A 73 10.28 0.66 1.52
C GLY A 73 9.29 1.27 0.54
N ILE A 74 9.83 1.65 -0.62
CA ILE A 74 9.07 2.24 -1.73
C ILE A 74 8.85 1.16 -2.79
N TYR A 75 7.62 1.06 -3.28
CA TYR A 75 7.21 0.11 -4.30
C TYR A 75 6.57 0.85 -5.47
N THR A 76 6.91 0.44 -6.68
CA THR A 76 6.34 0.99 -7.91
C THR A 76 5.44 -0.05 -8.53
N LEU A 77 4.14 0.27 -8.65
CA LEU A 77 3.13 -0.59 -9.24
C LEU A 77 2.84 -0.13 -10.67
N THR A 78 2.64 -1.09 -11.57
CA THR A 78 2.28 -0.82 -12.97
C THR A 78 1.26 -1.85 -13.43
N LEU A 79 0.22 -1.38 -14.12
CA LEU A 79 -0.73 -2.25 -14.80
C LEU A 79 -0.36 -2.36 -16.26
N ARG A 80 -0.57 -3.56 -16.82
CA ARG A 80 -0.47 -3.81 -18.25
C ARG A 80 -1.69 -4.59 -18.71
N ASP A 81 -2.38 -4.13 -19.74
CA ASP A 81 -3.50 -4.88 -20.33
C ASP A 81 -3.01 -5.96 -21.31
N LYS A 82 -3.95 -6.71 -21.90
CA LYS A 82 -3.65 -7.68 -22.98
C LYS A 82 -3.15 -7.03 -24.27
N ALA A 83 -3.49 -5.78 -24.54
CA ALA A 83 -3.03 -5.04 -25.72
C ALA A 83 -1.60 -4.51 -25.57
N GLY A 84 -1.04 -4.57 -24.36
CA GLY A 84 0.29 -4.08 -24.02
C GLY A 84 0.31 -2.62 -23.54
N LEU A 85 -0.85 -1.97 -23.41
CA LEU A 85 -0.96 -0.63 -22.84
C LEU A 85 -0.65 -0.67 -21.35
N ARG A 86 0.16 0.28 -20.91
CA ARG A 86 0.58 0.42 -19.51
C ARG A 86 -0.11 1.60 -18.86
N SER A 87 -0.42 1.47 -17.58
CA SER A 87 -0.86 2.59 -16.75
C SER A 87 0.29 3.54 -16.42
N ALA A 88 -0.03 4.73 -15.92
CA ALA A 88 0.92 5.50 -15.13
C ALA A 88 1.38 4.65 -13.92
N PRO A 89 2.65 4.77 -13.50
CA PRO A 89 3.14 4.09 -12.31
C PRO A 89 2.46 4.65 -11.06
N LEU A 90 2.15 3.77 -10.11
CA LEU A 90 1.65 4.14 -8.79
C LEU A 90 2.71 3.82 -7.74
N GLU A 91 3.09 4.81 -6.96
CA GLU A 91 4.05 4.65 -5.87
C GLU A 91 3.32 4.23 -4.59
N LEU A 92 3.81 3.19 -3.94
CA LEU A 92 3.34 2.69 -2.64
C LEU A 92 4.50 2.72 -1.66
N THR A 93 4.38 3.53 -0.62
CA THR A 93 5.37 3.64 0.45
C THR A 93 4.88 2.88 1.67
N VAL A 94 5.70 1.97 2.19
CA VAL A 94 5.40 1.17 3.38
C VAL A 94 6.33 1.61 4.51
N ILE A 95 5.73 2.02 5.64
CA ILE A 95 6.45 2.49 6.83
C ILE A 95 5.79 1.90 8.08
N HIS A 96 6.33 0.81 8.61
CA HIS A 96 5.90 0.23 9.88
C HIS A 96 6.18 1.19 11.03
N GLN A 97 5.32 1.13 12.05
CA GLN A 97 5.49 1.99 13.21
C GLN A 97 6.85 1.76 13.89
N PRO A 98 7.57 2.83 14.27
CA PRO A 98 8.91 2.70 14.80
C PRO A 98 8.90 2.09 16.20
N LEU A 99 9.64 1.00 16.37
CA LEU A 99 9.92 0.35 17.67
C LEU A 99 10.42 1.36 18.72
N ALA A 100 11.16 2.39 18.30
CA ALA A 100 11.67 3.43 19.19
C ALA A 100 10.56 4.16 19.97
N ARG A 101 9.39 4.41 19.35
CA ARG A 101 8.26 5.05 20.04
C ARG A 101 7.69 4.12 21.12
N ALA A 102 7.57 2.83 20.82
CA ALA A 102 7.13 1.84 21.79
C ALA A 102 8.12 1.72 22.96
N LEU A 103 9.42 1.63 22.67
CA LEU A 103 10.46 1.57 23.71
C LEU A 103 10.48 2.83 24.58
N LEU A 104 10.24 4.01 24.04
CA LEU A 104 10.13 5.25 24.82
C LEU A 104 8.97 5.18 25.82
N LEU A 105 7.78 4.78 25.35
CA LEU A 105 6.60 4.63 26.20
C LEU A 105 6.83 3.57 27.29
N VAL A 106 7.42 2.42 26.94
CA VAL A 106 7.78 1.35 27.88
C VAL A 106 8.78 1.86 28.92
N THR A 107 9.81 2.59 28.48
CA THR A 107 10.84 3.16 29.38
C THR A 107 10.22 4.15 30.35
N MET A 108 9.32 5.02 29.87
CA MET A 108 8.65 6.01 30.70
C MET A 108 7.73 5.34 31.73
N GLY A 109 6.97 4.32 31.31
CA GLY A 109 6.16 3.51 32.22
C GLY A 109 7.01 2.76 33.24
N ALA A 110 8.14 2.18 32.82
CA ALA A 110 9.07 1.47 33.70
C ALA A 110 9.68 2.41 34.75
N LEU A 111 10.04 3.64 34.38
CA LEU A 111 10.56 4.63 35.33
C LEU A 111 9.53 5.01 36.39
N ILE A 112 8.28 5.27 36.00
CA ILE A 112 7.20 5.59 36.94
C ILE A 112 6.92 4.40 37.85
N PHE A 113 6.86 3.20 37.28
CA PHE A 113 6.69 1.96 38.04
C PHE A 113 7.79 1.77 39.08
N LEU A 114 9.06 1.94 38.69
CA LEU A 114 10.21 1.85 39.59
C LEU A 114 10.16 2.93 40.68
N ALA A 115 9.74 4.15 40.36
CA ALA A 115 9.58 5.22 41.35
C ALA A 115 8.51 4.85 42.40
N ILE A 116 7.36 4.32 41.97
CA ILE A 116 6.30 3.85 42.88
C ILE A 116 6.83 2.73 43.78
N VAL A 117 7.49 1.72 43.20
CA VAL A 117 8.09 0.62 43.96
C VAL A 117 9.11 1.14 44.97
N ALA A 118 10.00 2.06 44.57
CA ALA A 118 10.97 2.67 45.46
C ALA A 118 10.31 3.45 46.61
N THR A 119 9.24 4.21 46.35
CA THR A 119 8.47 4.91 47.39
C THR A 119 7.85 3.93 48.38
N ILE A 120 7.24 2.84 47.90
CA ILE A 120 6.65 1.80 48.75
C ILE A 120 7.73 1.11 49.61
N LEU A 121 8.85 0.71 48.99
CA LEU A 121 9.93 0.01 49.66
C LEU A 121 10.68 0.88 50.67
N ARG A 122 10.81 2.17 50.39
CA ARG A 122 11.49 3.11 51.28
C ARG A 122 10.67 3.26 52.56
N GLY A 123 9.36 3.48 52.44
CA GLY A 123 8.43 3.61 53.56
C GLY A 123 8.82 4.71 54.57
N PRO A 124 7.93 5.15 55.46
CA PRO A 124 8.32 5.97 56.60
C PRO A 124 9.09 5.09 57.58
N ARG A 125 10.41 4.96 57.37
CA ARG A 125 11.33 4.29 58.31
C ARG A 125 12.03 5.28 59.25
N ASP A 126 11.71 6.56 59.11
CA ASP A 126 12.30 7.65 59.88
C ASP A 126 11.27 8.19 60.90
N GLU A 127 10.74 7.33 61.78
CA GLU A 127 10.06 7.70 63.04
C GLU A 127 10.40 6.71 64.16
#